data_AF-A0A1W9X4U9-F1
#
_entry.id   AF-A0A1W9X4U9-F1
#
_cell.length_a   1.000
_cell.length_b   1.000
_cell.length_c   1.000
_cell.angle_alpha   90.00
_cell.angle_beta   90.00
_cell.angle_gamma   90.00
#
_symmetry.space_group_name_H-M   'P 1'
#
loop_
_entity.id
_entity.type
_entity.pdbx_description
1 polymer ?
#
loop_
_entity_poly.entity_id
_entity_poly.type
_entity_poly.pdbx_seq_one_letter_code
_entity_poly.pdbx_strand_id
1 'polypeptide(L)'
;MIKTLRRLFSKTLPEESGDVVAFAKAIESIIDETSLKIFRAYKDTLLAEPNIYIVPAVWGATKDGELTDIQREIHAKILPSIREILKLLHQENIASAQDFAIGYLVRGLFISKIIYMIEFYKNLSGTLTNIGPYAHDLENIEPLGHA
;
A
#
# COMPACT_ATOMS: atom_id res chain seq x y z
N MET A 1 31.05 -18.25 22.61
CA MET A 1 31.23 -17.01 21.83
C MET A 1 29.86 -16.39 21.51
N ILE A 2 29.06 -16.04 22.53
CA ILE A 2 27.65 -15.57 22.39
C ILE A 2 27.39 -14.48 23.46
N LYS A 3 28.20 -13.42 23.49
CA LYS A 3 27.96 -12.24 24.35
C LYS A 3 27.93 -10.92 23.58
N THR A 4 28.23 -10.93 22.29
CA THR A 4 28.46 -9.71 21.50
C THR A 4 27.21 -9.19 20.77
N LEU A 5 26.19 -10.04 20.56
CA LEU A 5 24.98 -9.66 19.78
C LEU A 5 23.88 -8.97 20.61
N ARG A 6 23.89 -9.10 21.94
CA ARG A 6 22.83 -8.52 22.80
C ARG A 6 22.98 -7.01 23.01
N ARG A 7 24.16 -6.45 22.71
CA ARG A 7 24.50 -5.03 22.94
C ARG A 7 24.11 -4.10 21.78
N LEU A 8 23.73 -4.65 20.61
CA LEU A 8 23.32 -3.86 19.45
C LEU A 8 21.84 -3.40 19.50
N PHE A 9 21.03 -3.98 20.38
CA PHE A 9 19.60 -3.67 20.51
C PHE A 9 19.22 -2.95 21.82
N SER A 10 20.20 -2.50 22.62
CA SER A 10 19.93 -1.85 23.92
C SER A 10 19.92 -0.32 23.88
N LYS A 11 19.83 0.30 22.69
CA LYS A 11 19.45 1.71 22.62
C LYS A 11 17.95 1.77 22.75
N THR A 12 17.47 2.19 23.93
CA THR A 12 16.11 2.71 24.09
C THR A 12 15.84 3.64 22.92
N LEU A 13 14.91 3.26 22.04
CA LEU A 13 14.40 4.16 21.02
C LEU A 13 14.01 5.45 21.73
N PRO A 14 14.42 6.63 21.25
CA PRO A 14 13.93 7.87 21.82
C PRO A 14 12.40 7.80 21.85
N GLU A 15 11.77 8.16 22.98
CA GLU A 15 10.32 8.34 22.98
C GLU A 15 9.99 9.35 21.87
N GLU A 16 9.29 8.88 20.84
CA GLU A 16 8.82 9.75 19.78
C GLU A 16 7.89 10.77 20.42
N SER A 17 8.24 12.05 20.34
CA SER A 17 7.35 13.12 20.81
C SER A 17 6.00 12.96 20.10
N GLY A 18 4.88 13.13 20.82
CA GLY A 18 3.53 12.89 20.27
C GLY A 18 3.23 13.62 18.95
N ASP A 19 3.95 14.72 18.68
CA ASP A 19 3.90 15.48 17.43
C ASP A 19 4.42 14.69 16.21
N VAL A 20 5.52 13.93 16.37
CA VAL A 20 6.10 13.08 15.32
C VAL A 20 5.16 11.93 14.96
N VAL A 21 4.52 11.33 15.97
CA VAL A 21 3.55 10.25 15.78
C VAL A 21 2.29 10.76 15.09
N ALA A 22 1.80 11.94 15.46
CA ALA A 22 0.64 12.57 14.81
C ALA A 22 0.92 12.86 13.33
N PHE A 23 2.12 13.36 13.03
CA PHE A 23 2.57 13.64 11.69
C PHE A 23 2.68 12.37 10.82
N ALA A 24 3.28 11.30 11.35
CA ALA A 24 3.35 10.02 10.64
C ALA A 24 1.95 9.44 10.33
N LYS A 25 1.01 9.52 11.29
CA LYS A 25 -0.38 9.08 11.11
C LYS A 25 -1.12 9.89 10.04
N ALA A 26 -0.84 11.19 9.92
CA ALA A 26 -1.44 12.02 8.88
C ALA A 26 -1.00 11.56 7.49
N ILE A 27 0.29 11.29 7.29
CA ILE A 27 0.82 10.76 6.03
C ILE A 27 0.22 9.38 5.73
N GLU A 28 0.18 8.49 6.71
CA GLU A 28 -0.42 7.16 6.57
C GLU A 28 -1.89 7.26 6.13
N SER A 29 -2.69 8.10 6.79
CA SER A 29 -4.10 8.34 6.43
C SER A 29 -4.26 8.82 4.98
N ILE A 30 -3.43 9.76 4.51
CA ILE A 30 -3.47 10.23 3.12
C ILE A 30 -3.20 9.09 2.14
N ILE A 31 -2.17 8.27 2.41
CA ILE A 31 -1.81 7.13 1.55
C ILE A 31 -2.96 6.12 1.52
N ASP A 32 -3.53 5.80 2.68
CA ASP A 32 -4.52 4.73 2.84
C ASP A 32 -5.84 5.09 2.19
N GLU A 33 -6.32 6.29 2.49
CA GLU A 33 -7.57 6.78 1.91
C GLU A 33 -7.46 6.95 0.40
N THR A 34 -6.35 7.52 -0.08
CA THR A 34 -6.16 7.72 -1.52
C THR A 34 -6.05 6.37 -2.23
N SER A 35 -5.27 5.42 -1.69
CA SER A 35 -5.14 4.07 -2.26
C SER A 35 -6.48 3.35 -2.31
N LEU A 36 -7.27 3.42 -1.22
CA LEU A 36 -8.59 2.81 -1.15
C LEU A 36 -9.58 3.45 -2.12
N LYS A 37 -9.57 4.79 -2.25
CA LYS A 37 -10.41 5.54 -3.21
C LYS A 37 -10.08 5.12 -4.64
N ILE A 38 -8.80 5.04 -5.00
CA ILE A 38 -8.35 4.57 -6.32
C ILE A 38 -8.79 3.14 -6.57
N PHE A 39 -8.49 2.22 -5.64
CA PHE A 39 -8.86 0.82 -5.80
C PHE A 39 -10.37 0.65 -6.00
N ARG A 40 -11.21 1.33 -5.19
CA ARG A 40 -12.67 1.25 -5.33
C ARG A 40 -13.16 1.82 -6.66
N ALA A 41 -12.62 2.95 -7.11
CA ALA A 41 -13.05 3.61 -8.33
C ALA A 41 -12.69 2.82 -9.61
N TYR A 42 -11.56 2.11 -9.58
CA TYR A 42 -11.02 1.40 -10.75
C TYR A 42 -10.94 -0.12 -10.54
N LYS A 43 -11.71 -0.65 -9.59
CA LYS A 43 -11.61 -2.04 -9.10
C LYS A 43 -11.62 -3.05 -10.24
N ASP A 44 -12.60 -2.98 -11.13
CA ASP A 44 -12.79 -3.99 -12.18
C ASP A 44 -11.61 -4.01 -13.16
N THR A 45 -11.16 -2.83 -13.59
CA THR A 45 -9.96 -2.69 -14.43
C THR A 45 -8.72 -3.21 -13.72
N LEU A 46 -8.49 -2.79 -12.47
CA LEU A 46 -7.31 -3.19 -11.71
C LEU A 46 -7.26 -4.68 -11.40
N LEU A 47 -8.42 -5.35 -11.28
CA LEU A 47 -8.50 -6.80 -11.09
C LEU A 47 -8.30 -7.57 -12.41
N ALA A 48 -8.72 -7.01 -13.54
CA ALA A 48 -8.55 -7.62 -14.86
C ALA A 48 -7.12 -7.50 -15.40
N GLU A 49 -6.38 -6.47 -14.98
CA GLU A 49 -5.03 -6.19 -15.44
C GLU A 49 -3.93 -6.90 -14.61
N PRO A 50 -2.72 -7.10 -15.17
CA PRO A 50 -1.56 -7.51 -14.39
C PRO A 50 -1.20 -6.46 -13.34
N ASN A 51 -0.63 -6.89 -12.20
CA ASN A 51 -0.28 -5.97 -11.10
C ASN A 51 0.69 -4.86 -11.52
N ILE A 52 1.52 -5.10 -12.54
CA ILE A 52 2.44 -4.08 -13.09
C ILE A 52 1.72 -2.90 -13.75
N TYR A 53 0.43 -3.02 -14.08
CA TYR A 53 -0.37 -1.97 -14.72
C TYR A 53 -0.46 -0.69 -13.88
N ILE A 54 -0.46 -0.80 -12.55
CA ILE A 54 -0.57 0.36 -11.66
C ILE A 54 0.70 1.21 -11.64
N VAL A 55 1.86 0.64 -11.99
CA VAL A 55 3.16 1.30 -11.93
C VAL A 55 3.16 2.58 -12.78
N PRO A 56 2.90 2.54 -14.10
CA PRO A 56 2.86 3.75 -14.92
C PRO A 56 1.76 4.74 -14.50
N ALA A 57 0.65 4.25 -13.95
CA ALA A 57 -0.43 5.11 -13.43
C ALA A 57 0.03 5.96 -12.23
N VAL A 58 0.81 5.38 -11.31
CA VAL A 58 1.34 6.12 -10.16
C VAL A 58 2.48 7.05 -10.58
N TRP A 59 3.34 6.58 -11.49
CA TRP A 59 4.47 7.38 -11.99
C TRP A 59 4.02 8.55 -12.87
N GLY A 60 2.91 8.42 -13.59
CA GLY A 60 2.49 9.39 -14.62
C GLY A 60 3.36 9.34 -15.87
N ALA A 61 4.11 8.27 -16.06
CA ALA A 61 4.99 8.06 -17.21
C ALA A 61 5.19 6.57 -17.46
N THR A 62 5.50 6.24 -18.71
CA THR A 62 5.90 4.91 -19.17
C THR A 62 7.20 5.04 -19.95
N LYS A 63 8.03 3.99 -19.96
CA LYS A 63 9.24 3.92 -20.80
C LYS A 63 8.89 3.69 -22.28
N ASP A 64 7.81 2.95 -22.52
CA ASP A 64 7.41 2.42 -23.82
C ASP A 64 5.93 2.73 -24.06
N GLY A 65 5.64 3.75 -24.85
CA GLY A 65 4.29 4.11 -25.28
C GLY A 65 3.59 5.17 -24.42
N GLU A 66 2.27 5.28 -24.59
CA GLU A 66 1.44 6.25 -23.90
C GLU A 66 0.70 5.61 -22.72
N LEU A 67 0.40 6.41 -21.70
CA LEU A 67 -0.52 6.01 -20.64
C LEU A 67 -1.91 5.73 -21.24
N THR A 68 -2.62 4.75 -20.71
CA THR A 68 -4.06 4.61 -20.99
C THR A 68 -4.85 5.78 -20.38
N ASP A 69 -6.08 6.00 -20.82
CA ASP A 69 -6.98 6.99 -20.20
C ASP A 69 -7.13 6.74 -18.70
N ILE A 70 -7.36 5.49 -18.31
CA ILE A 70 -7.50 5.09 -16.90
C ILE A 70 -6.20 5.36 -16.11
N GLN A 71 -5.04 5.06 -16.68
CA GLN A 71 -3.76 5.35 -16.01
C GLN A 71 -3.55 6.85 -15.83
N ARG A 72 -3.93 7.68 -16.82
CA ARG A 72 -3.90 9.15 -16.69
C ARG A 72 -4.82 9.65 -15.61
N GLU A 73 -6.04 9.12 -15.53
CA GLU A 73 -7.00 9.50 -14.49
C GLU A 73 -6.53 9.11 -13.09
N ILE A 74 -6.01 7.90 -12.93
CA ILE A 74 -5.40 7.44 -11.68
C ILE A 74 -4.25 8.38 -11.29
N HIS A 75 -3.37 8.71 -12.24
CA HIS A 75 -2.27 9.64 -11.98
C HIS A 75 -2.77 11.00 -11.50
N ALA A 76 -3.75 11.57 -12.19
CA ALA A 76 -4.34 12.86 -11.85
C ALA A 76 -4.97 12.88 -10.45
N LYS A 77 -5.49 11.74 -9.98
CA LYS A 77 -6.07 11.58 -8.64
C LYS A 77 -5.04 11.33 -7.54
N ILE A 78 -3.94 10.65 -7.84
CA ILE A 78 -2.88 10.33 -6.85
C ILE A 78 -1.90 11.50 -6.68
N LEU A 79 -1.60 12.22 -7.76
CA LEU A 79 -0.58 13.27 -7.77
C LEU A 79 -0.78 14.37 -6.69
N PRO A 80 -2.01 14.87 -6.43
CA PRO A 80 -2.24 15.82 -5.35
C PRO A 80 -1.82 15.26 -3.98
N SER A 81 -2.17 14.01 -3.67
CA SER A 81 -1.80 13.36 -2.41
C SER A 81 -0.28 13.17 -2.29
N ILE A 82 0.41 12.81 -3.38
CA ILE A 82 1.87 12.75 -3.39
C ILE A 82 2.48 14.12 -3.06
N ARG A 83 1.97 15.20 -3.69
CA ARG A 83 2.46 16.56 -3.43
C ARG A 83 2.20 17.01 -2.00
N GLU A 84 1.06 16.64 -1.44
CA GLU A 84 0.72 16.92 -0.04
C GLU A 84 1.67 16.21 0.92
N ILE A 85 1.92 14.91 0.72
CA ILE A 85 2.86 14.13 1.53
C ILE A 85 4.28 14.71 1.44
N LEU A 86 4.73 15.08 0.23
CA LEU A 86 6.04 15.72 0.05
C LEU A 86 6.11 17.06 0.78
N LYS A 87 5.06 17.88 0.69
CA LYS A 87 4.99 19.16 1.42
C LYS A 87 5.06 18.96 2.94
N LEU A 88 4.40 17.92 3.46
CA LEU A 88 4.48 17.57 4.87
C LEU A 88 5.91 17.18 5.23
N LEU A 89 6.55 16.32 4.43
CA LEU A 89 7.90 15.81 4.67
C LEU A 89 9.02 16.84 4.40
N HIS A 90 8.71 17.91 3.66
CA HIS A 90 9.66 18.98 3.37
C HIS A 90 9.95 19.79 4.61
N GLN A 91 11.16 19.60 5.12
CA GLN A 91 11.81 20.53 6.04
C GLN A 91 12.61 21.55 5.23
N GLU A 92 12.88 22.72 5.82
CA GLU A 92 13.69 23.76 5.16
C GLU A 92 15.04 23.18 4.68
N ASN A 93 15.46 23.52 3.46
CA ASN A 93 16.73 23.12 2.81
C ASN A 93 16.91 21.62 2.44
N ILE A 94 15.87 20.93 1.98
CA ILE A 94 16.05 19.62 1.34
C ILE A 94 16.75 19.74 -0.03
N ALA A 95 17.77 18.92 -0.26
CA ALA A 95 18.43 18.80 -1.56
C ALA A 95 17.52 18.12 -2.59
N SER A 96 17.60 18.52 -3.87
CA SER A 96 16.76 17.96 -4.95
C SER A 96 16.83 16.43 -5.06
N ALA A 97 18.00 15.83 -4.81
CA ALA A 97 18.18 14.39 -4.80
C ALA A 97 17.39 13.70 -3.68
N GLN A 98 17.29 14.33 -2.51
CA GLN A 98 16.54 13.83 -1.38
C GLN A 98 15.04 13.98 -1.60
N ASP A 99 14.59 15.11 -2.16
CA ASP A 99 13.19 15.29 -2.58
C ASP A 99 12.76 14.18 -3.57
N PHE A 100 13.59 13.94 -4.59
CA PHE A 100 13.34 12.86 -5.54
C PHE A 100 13.29 11.48 -4.86
N ALA A 101 14.23 11.17 -3.95
CA ALA A 101 14.27 9.90 -3.23
C ALA A 101 13.02 9.70 -2.35
N ILE A 102 12.58 10.72 -1.62
CA ILE A 102 11.36 10.67 -0.82
C ILE A 102 10.15 10.47 -1.75
N GLY A 103 10.07 11.23 -2.84
CA GLY A 103 9.00 11.09 -3.84
C GLY A 103 8.96 9.71 -4.49
N TYR A 104 10.12 9.08 -4.69
CA TYR A 104 10.23 7.71 -5.18
C TYR A 104 9.63 6.72 -4.18
N LEU A 105 9.97 6.85 -2.90
CA LEU A 105 9.46 5.99 -1.83
C LEU A 105 7.95 6.12 -1.64
N VAL A 106 7.43 7.35 -1.63
CA VAL A 106 5.98 7.61 -1.51
C VAL A 106 5.20 6.96 -2.66
N ARG A 107 5.70 7.07 -3.90
CA ARG A 107 5.10 6.39 -5.06
C ARG A 107 5.17 4.87 -4.91
N GLY A 108 6.29 4.34 -4.43
CA GLY A 108 6.44 2.91 -4.14
C GLY A 108 5.41 2.41 -3.13
N LEU A 109 5.11 3.19 -2.09
CA LEU A 109 4.09 2.85 -1.09
C LEU A 109 2.68 2.81 -1.69
N PHE A 110 2.32 3.79 -2.53
CA PHE A 110 1.05 3.76 -3.27
C PHE A 110 0.92 2.51 -4.14
N ILE A 111 1.96 2.20 -4.94
CA ILE A 111 2.00 1.01 -5.78
C ILE A 111 1.78 -0.24 -4.91
N SER A 112 2.51 -0.34 -3.80
CA SER A 112 2.48 -1.51 -2.92
C SER A 112 1.11 -1.70 -2.26
N LYS A 113 0.48 -0.63 -1.74
CA LYS A 113 -0.85 -0.71 -1.13
C LYS A 113 -1.92 -1.09 -2.15
N ILE A 114 -1.87 -0.52 -3.36
CA ILE A 114 -2.86 -0.86 -4.40
C ILE A 114 -2.69 -2.31 -4.87
N ILE A 115 -1.45 -2.78 -5.08
CA ILE A 115 -1.17 -4.19 -5.40
C ILE A 115 -1.67 -5.11 -4.28
N TYR A 116 -1.42 -4.76 -3.02
CA TYR A 116 -1.94 -5.52 -1.88
C TYR A 116 -3.47 -5.64 -1.94
N MET A 117 -4.19 -4.55 -2.23
CA MET A 117 -5.65 -4.60 -2.37
C MET A 117 -6.10 -5.48 -3.54
N ILE A 118 -5.43 -5.39 -4.69
CA ILE A 118 -5.70 -6.24 -5.87
C ILE A 118 -5.54 -7.71 -5.50
N GLU A 119 -4.39 -8.09 -4.91
CA GLU A 119 -4.10 -9.48 -4.54
C GLU A 119 -5.02 -9.99 -3.43
N PHE A 120 -5.29 -9.17 -2.42
CA PHE A 120 -6.24 -9.50 -1.36
C PHE A 120 -7.62 -9.86 -1.94
N TYR A 121 -8.12 -9.05 -2.88
CA TYR A 121 -9.42 -9.31 -3.51
C TYR A 121 -9.39 -10.51 -4.46
N LYS A 122 -8.33 -10.69 -5.26
CA LYS A 122 -8.17 -11.89 -6.10
C LYS A 122 -8.20 -13.16 -5.26
N ASN A 123 -7.51 -13.16 -4.12
CA ASN A 123 -7.47 -14.28 -3.20
C ASN A 123 -8.82 -14.51 -2.51
N LEU A 124 -9.50 -13.44 -2.06
CA LEU A 124 -10.84 -13.56 -1.46
C LEU A 124 -11.84 -14.17 -2.45
N SER A 125 -11.85 -13.70 -3.70
CA SER A 125 -12.70 -14.24 -4.76
C SER A 125 -12.34 -15.69 -5.10
N GLY A 126 -11.06 -16.02 -5.17
CA GLY A 126 -10.57 -17.39 -5.40
C GLY A 126 -10.96 -18.36 -4.28
N THR A 127 -10.92 -17.90 -3.02
CA THR A 127 -11.39 -18.67 -1.86
C THR A 127 -12.91 -18.88 -1.91
N LEU A 128 -13.69 -17.87 -2.27
CA LEU A 128 -15.14 -17.97 -2.39
C LEU A 128 -15.59 -18.87 -3.56
N THR A 129 -14.85 -18.89 -4.67
CA THR A 129 -15.12 -19.79 -5.81
C THR A 129 -14.71 -21.25 -5.56
N ASN A 130 -13.80 -21.50 -4.60
CA ASN A 130 -13.45 -22.86 -4.17
C ASN A 130 -14.43 -23.46 -3.16
N ILE A 131 -15.46 -22.70 -2.73
CA ILE A 131 -16.62 -23.24 -2.00
C ILE A 131 -17.64 -23.78 -3.04
N GLY A 132 -17.19 -24.70 -3.90
CA GLY A 132 -18.05 -25.66 -4.59
C GLY A 132 -18.65 -26.66 -3.58
N PRO A 133 -19.51 -27.62 -3.99
CA PRO A 133 -20.72 -28.11 -3.30
C PRO A 133 -20.56 -28.80 -1.93
N TYR A 134 -19.42 -28.68 -1.26
CA TYR A 134 -19.13 -29.21 0.08
C TYR A 134 -19.64 -28.34 1.23
N ALA A 135 -20.41 -27.28 0.96
CA ALA A 135 -21.07 -26.50 2.01
C ALA A 135 -22.06 -27.34 2.85
N HIS A 136 -22.50 -28.51 2.36
CA HIS A 136 -23.31 -29.46 3.11
C HIS A 136 -22.52 -30.42 4.02
N ASP A 137 -21.18 -30.50 3.90
CA ASP A 137 -20.37 -31.41 4.72
C ASP A 137 -19.95 -30.80 6.07
N LEU A 138 -20.33 -29.56 6.34
CA LEU A 138 -20.04 -28.88 7.61
C LEU A 138 -21.11 -29.11 8.69
N GLU A 139 -22.23 -29.76 8.36
CA GLU A 139 -23.28 -30.09 9.34
C GLU A 139 -22.90 -31.25 10.28
N ASN A 140 -21.83 -32.00 9.99
CA ASN A 140 -21.43 -33.21 10.74
C ASN A 140 -20.09 -33.11 11.49
N ILE A 141 -19.53 -31.91 11.63
CA ILE A 141 -18.31 -31.76 12.44
C ILE A 141 -18.73 -31.50 13.88
N GLU A 142 -18.91 -32.58 14.66
CA GLU A 142 -19.02 -32.46 16.11
C GLU A 142 -17.79 -31.72 16.67
N PRO A 143 -17.97 -30.75 17.59
CA PRO A 143 -16.85 -30.05 18.18
C PRO A 143 -16.02 -31.01 19.03
N LEU A 144 -14.78 -31.28 18.61
CA LEU A 144 -13.76 -31.90 19.45
C LEU A 144 -13.36 -30.90 20.55
N GLY A 145 -14.07 -30.94 21.67
CA GLY A 145 -13.70 -30.18 22.87
C GLY A 145 -14.86 -29.94 23.83
N HIS A 146 -15.27 -30.97 24.56
CA HIS A 146 -15.90 -30.82 25.87
C HIS A 146 -14.94 -31.34 26.95
N ALA A 147 -14.74 -30.49 27.96
CA ALA A 147 -13.96 -30.66 29.20
C ALA A 147 -12.43 -30.64 29.09
#